data_AF-D6SQQ7-F1
#
_entry.id   AF-D6SQQ7-F1
#
_cell.length_a   1.000
_cell.length_b   1.000
_cell.length_c   1.000
_cell.angle_alpha   90.00
_cell.angle_beta   90.00
_cell.angle_gamma   90.00
#
_symmetry.space_group_name_H-M   'P 1'
#
loop_
_entity.id
_entity.type
_entity.pdbx_description
1 polymer ?
#
loop_
_entity_poly.entity_id
_entity_poly.type
_entity_poly.pdbx_seq_one_letter_code
_entity_poly.pdbx_strand_id
1 'polypeptide(L)'
;MVNLGLTREPDSCPILFARLGFALPAGEDTRGPLLRSWPVQQDRIWELFFPLQQDQDHAAWARDLAACLKGLGQSRWCVDTHGLVQIFNLPLEKSLSRWGELFWPHFRMDSVFVFATGNDDHMVREVLESWHRRETNICLRRHYDFTLQEINDPALDTPQKIKWSLFRRGLWNRLGLKSSY
;
A
#
# COMPACT_ATOMS: atom_id res chain seq x y z
N MET A 1 -18.64 2.53 0.65
CA MET A 1 -18.00 3.69 -0.01
C MET A 1 -16.53 3.71 0.35
N VAL A 2 -15.67 3.56 -0.65
CA VAL A 2 -14.21 3.62 -0.51
C VAL A 2 -13.77 5.04 -0.84
N ASN A 3 -13.07 5.69 0.08
CA ASN A 3 -12.44 6.98 -0.16
C ASN A 3 -10.97 6.77 -0.50
N LEU A 4 -10.49 7.48 -1.52
CA LEU A 4 -9.11 7.45 -1.97
C LEU A 4 -8.39 8.74 -1.57
N GLY A 5 -7.09 8.61 -1.32
CA GLY A 5 -6.18 9.70 -0.97
C GLY A 5 -4.75 9.38 -1.41
N LEU A 6 -3.84 10.31 -1.16
CA LEU A 6 -2.45 10.22 -1.58
C LEU A 6 -1.52 10.57 -0.41
N THR A 7 -0.35 9.96 -0.39
CA THR A 7 0.75 10.31 0.52
C THR A 7 2.06 10.26 -0.25
N ARG A 8 3.07 11.03 0.15
CA ARG A 8 4.37 10.98 -0.53
C ARG A 8 5.07 9.67 -0.26
N GLU A 9 5.13 9.29 1.01
CA GLU A 9 5.76 8.06 1.46
C GLU A 9 4.80 7.31 2.39
N PRO A 10 4.91 5.98 2.50
CA PRO A 10 4.14 5.23 3.47
C PRO A 10 4.42 5.65 4.92
N ASP A 11 5.60 6.23 5.18
CA ASP A 11 5.96 6.82 6.48
C ASP A 11 5.25 8.12 6.80
N SER A 12 4.77 8.84 5.78
CA SER A 12 3.99 10.06 5.94
C SER A 12 2.51 9.78 6.17
N CYS A 13 2.08 8.52 6.12
CA CYS A 13 0.70 8.16 6.46
C CYS A 13 0.43 8.37 7.96
N PRO A 14 -0.75 8.91 8.34
CA PRO A 14 -1.12 9.03 9.74
C PRO A 14 -1.12 7.67 10.44
N ILE A 15 -0.77 7.65 11.72
CA ILE A 15 -0.61 6.43 12.53
C ILE A 15 -1.87 5.54 12.59
N LEU A 16 -3.05 6.14 12.36
CA LEU A 16 -4.34 5.44 12.31
C LEU A 16 -4.54 4.59 11.04
N PHE A 17 -3.65 4.70 10.05
CA PHE A 17 -3.69 3.90 8.82
C PHE A 17 -2.79 2.68 8.97
N ALA A 18 -3.36 1.49 8.80
CA ALA A 18 -2.58 0.28 8.67
C ALA A 18 -1.85 0.28 7.32
N ARG A 19 -0.61 -0.17 7.29
CA ARG A 19 0.21 -0.24 6.10
C ARG A 19 -0.11 -1.53 5.33
N LEU A 20 -0.22 -1.44 4.02
CA LEU A 20 -0.42 -2.56 3.10
C LEU A 20 0.75 -2.59 2.12
N GLY A 21 1.54 -3.65 2.20
CA GLY A 21 2.66 -3.91 1.30
C GLY A 21 2.46 -5.19 0.48
N PHE A 22 3.18 -5.27 -0.63
CA PHE A 22 3.15 -6.40 -1.55
C PHE A 22 4.57 -6.90 -1.80
N ALA A 23 4.73 -8.21 -1.94
CA ALA A 23 6.03 -8.82 -2.20
C ALA A 23 5.87 -10.15 -2.95
N LEU A 24 6.92 -10.53 -3.68
CA LEU A 24 7.09 -11.91 -4.11
C LEU A 24 7.65 -12.75 -2.95
N PRO A 25 7.28 -14.03 -2.84
CA PRO A 25 7.73 -14.91 -1.76
C PRO A 25 9.25 -15.06 -1.81
N ALA A 26 9.90 -14.82 -0.69
CA ALA A 26 11.35 -15.01 -0.54
C ALA A 26 11.61 -16.40 0.05
N GLY A 27 11.44 -17.43 -0.78
CA GLY A 27 11.71 -18.84 -0.42
C GLY A 27 10.50 -19.62 0.12
N GLU A 28 10.72 -20.90 0.44
CA GLU A 28 9.67 -21.91 0.72
C GLU A 28 8.82 -21.63 1.98
N ASP A 29 9.32 -20.79 2.89
CA ASP A 29 8.74 -20.57 4.23
C ASP A 29 7.74 -19.41 4.34
N THR A 30 7.55 -18.58 3.29
CA THR A 30 6.60 -17.45 3.33
C THR A 30 5.36 -17.69 2.48
N ARG A 31 4.55 -18.68 2.90
CA ARG A 31 3.34 -19.10 2.15
C ARG A 31 2.08 -18.29 2.44
N GLY A 32 2.12 -17.32 3.35
CA GLY A 32 0.91 -16.62 3.80
C GLY A 32 1.10 -15.13 4.08
N PRO A 33 -0.02 -14.39 4.24
CA PRO A 33 0.01 -12.99 4.64
C PRO A 33 0.74 -12.81 5.98
N LEU A 34 1.59 -11.80 6.05
CA LEU A 34 2.37 -11.51 7.24
C LEU A 34 1.89 -10.21 7.87
N LEU A 35 1.30 -10.32 9.06
CA LEU A 35 0.89 -9.17 9.87
C LEU A 35 1.98 -8.85 10.89
N ARG A 36 2.45 -7.60 10.89
CA ARG A 36 3.44 -7.07 11.82
C ARG A 36 2.87 -5.86 12.55
N SER A 37 3.41 -5.61 13.73
CA SER A 37 3.15 -4.36 14.44
C SER A 37 4.34 -3.93 15.26
N TRP A 38 4.45 -2.63 15.52
CA TRP A 38 5.44 -2.07 16.42
C TRP A 38 4.88 -0.86 17.15
N PRO A 39 5.34 -0.60 18.39
CA PRO A 39 4.92 0.57 19.14
C PRO A 39 5.51 1.85 18.54
N VAL A 40 4.72 2.91 18.50
CA VAL A 40 5.15 4.28 18.17
C VAL A 40 4.49 5.22 19.16
N GLN A 41 5.30 5.80 20.06
CA GLN A 41 4.82 6.60 21.19
C GLN A 41 3.78 5.82 22.04
N GLN A 42 2.54 6.33 22.13
CA GLN A 42 1.42 5.69 22.85
C GLN A 42 0.55 4.81 21.96
N ASP A 43 0.85 4.75 20.66
CA ASP A 43 0.08 4.05 19.64
C ASP A 43 0.83 2.83 19.08
N ARG A 44 0.18 2.13 18.15
CA ARG A 44 0.72 0.96 17.44
C ARG A 44 0.49 1.08 15.95
N ILE A 45 1.56 0.95 15.18
CA ILE A 45 1.46 0.81 13.72
C ILE A 45 1.26 -0.65 13.39
N TRP A 46 0.33 -0.92 12.47
CA TRP A 46 0.08 -2.23 11.89
C TRP A 46 0.52 -2.25 10.44
N GLU A 47 1.11 -3.36 10.01
CA GLU A 47 1.57 -3.56 8.64
C GLU A 47 1.22 -4.97 8.17
N LEU A 48 0.52 -5.05 7.05
CA LEU A 48 0.19 -6.29 6.37
C LEU A 48 1.03 -6.38 5.09
N PHE A 49 1.86 -7.42 5.01
CA PHE A 49 2.47 -7.83 3.75
C PHE A 49 1.68 -8.98 3.17
N PHE A 50 1.17 -8.80 1.95
CA PHE A 50 0.38 -9.81 1.27
C PHE A 50 1.16 -10.36 0.06
N PRO A 51 1.75 -11.56 0.17
CA PRO A 51 2.56 -12.13 -0.90
C PRO A 51 1.69 -12.69 -2.04
N LEU A 52 2.20 -12.63 -3.28
CA LEU A 52 1.66 -13.43 -4.39
C LEU A 52 2.27 -14.82 -4.34
N GLN A 53 1.48 -15.87 -4.13
CA GLN A 53 2.02 -17.23 -4.09
C GLN A 53 2.50 -17.69 -5.48
N GLN A 54 3.48 -18.60 -5.51
CA GLN A 54 3.93 -19.20 -6.77
C GLN A 54 2.73 -19.85 -7.49
N ASP A 55 2.61 -19.59 -8.79
CA ASP A 55 1.53 -20.08 -9.67
C ASP A 55 0.11 -19.61 -9.28
N GLN A 56 -0.03 -18.67 -8.34
CA GLN A 56 -1.32 -18.07 -8.02
C GLN A 56 -1.72 -17.07 -9.12
N ASP A 57 -2.92 -17.26 -9.66
CA ASP A 57 -3.50 -16.28 -10.58
C ASP A 57 -3.76 -14.93 -9.89
N HIS A 58 -3.51 -13.83 -10.60
CA HIS A 58 -3.64 -12.49 -10.07
C HIS A 58 -5.07 -12.14 -9.64
N ALA A 59 -6.10 -12.66 -10.31
CA ALA A 59 -7.49 -12.40 -9.92
C ALA A 59 -7.83 -13.15 -8.63
N ALA A 60 -7.39 -14.41 -8.51
CA ALA A 60 -7.52 -15.17 -7.26
C ALA A 60 -6.79 -14.45 -6.11
N TRP A 61 -5.55 -14.02 -6.34
CA TRP A 61 -4.76 -13.25 -5.38
C TRP A 61 -5.45 -11.96 -4.92
N ALA A 62 -5.97 -11.16 -5.85
CA ALA A 62 -6.67 -9.91 -5.52
C ALA A 62 -7.95 -10.15 -4.72
N ARG A 63 -8.69 -11.23 -5.04
CA ARG A 63 -9.87 -11.65 -4.28
C ARG A 63 -9.52 -12.09 -2.86
N ASP A 64 -8.46 -12.87 -2.71
CA ASP A 64 -8.00 -13.37 -1.41
C ASP A 64 -7.48 -12.22 -0.54
N LEU A 65 -6.78 -11.26 -1.14
CA LEU A 65 -6.41 -10.00 -0.49
C LEU A 65 -7.66 -9.24 -0.03
N ALA A 66 -8.65 -9.05 -0.90
CA ALA A 66 -9.89 -8.36 -0.51
C ALA A 66 -10.61 -9.07 0.64
N ALA A 67 -10.66 -10.40 0.64
CA ALA A 67 -11.22 -11.18 1.73
C ALA A 67 -10.42 -11.00 3.04
N CYS A 68 -9.09 -11.00 2.96
CA CYS A 68 -8.20 -10.76 4.09
C CYS A 68 -8.43 -9.38 4.72
N LEU A 69 -8.44 -8.32 3.91
CA LEU A 69 -8.65 -6.95 4.39
C LEU A 69 -10.04 -6.80 5.03
N LYS A 70 -11.08 -7.43 4.48
CA LYS A 70 -12.41 -7.47 5.09
C LYS A 70 -12.41 -8.16 6.45
N GLY A 71 -11.74 -9.31 6.54
CA GLY A 71 -11.64 -10.09 7.77
C GLY A 71 -10.90 -9.38 8.91
N LEU A 72 -9.93 -8.51 8.57
CA LEU A 72 -9.22 -7.70 9.55
C LEU A 72 -10.07 -6.58 10.15
N GLY A 73 -11.18 -6.19 9.51
CA GLY A 73 -12.08 -5.14 10.00
C GLY A 73 -11.48 -3.72 10.01
N GLN A 74 -10.24 -3.56 9.54
CA GLN A 74 -9.56 -2.27 9.47
C GLN A 74 -10.09 -1.45 8.30
N SER A 75 -10.47 -0.20 8.57
CA SER A 75 -11.11 0.69 7.59
C SER A 75 -10.16 1.71 6.97
N ARG A 76 -8.91 1.82 7.43
CA ARG A 76 -7.94 2.81 6.97
C ARG A 76 -6.63 2.13 6.58
N TRP A 77 -6.27 2.27 5.30
CA TRP A 77 -5.13 1.59 4.67
C TRP A 77 -4.21 2.57 3.96
N CYS A 78 -2.91 2.41 4.18
CA CYS A 78 -1.84 3.10 3.47
C CYS A 78 -1.14 2.08 2.55
N VAL A 79 -1.22 2.27 1.24
CA VAL A 79 -0.80 1.29 0.23
C VAL A 79 0.58 1.64 -0.32
N ASP A 80 1.54 0.71 -0.25
CA ASP A 80 2.81 0.77 -0.98
C ASP A 80 2.55 0.43 -2.46
N THR A 81 2.46 1.45 -3.30
CA THR A 81 2.14 1.27 -4.73
C THR A 81 3.26 0.60 -5.51
N HIS A 82 4.53 0.87 -5.17
CA HIS A 82 5.69 0.31 -5.88
C HIS A 82 5.83 -1.19 -5.67
N GLY A 83 5.30 -1.75 -4.57
CA GLY A 83 5.23 -3.20 -4.38
C GLY A 83 4.46 -3.91 -5.50
N LEU A 84 3.44 -3.27 -6.09
CA LEU A 84 2.64 -3.84 -7.17
C LEU A 84 3.44 -4.02 -8.47
N VAL A 85 4.47 -3.20 -8.71
CA VAL A 85 5.32 -3.31 -9.90
C VAL A 85 5.98 -4.68 -9.98
N GLN A 86 6.42 -5.21 -8.84
CA GLN A 86 7.04 -6.53 -8.77
C GLN A 86 6.02 -7.67 -8.95
N ILE A 87 4.79 -7.47 -8.45
CA ILE A 87 3.72 -8.46 -8.57
C ILE A 87 3.29 -8.63 -10.03
N PHE A 88 3.01 -7.52 -10.71
CA PHE A 88 2.49 -7.58 -12.08
C PHE A 88 3.56 -7.59 -13.16
N ASN A 89 4.81 -7.27 -12.81
CA ASN A 89 5.91 -7.07 -13.75
C ASN A 89 5.54 -6.06 -14.87
N LEU A 90 4.89 -4.96 -14.48
CA LEU A 90 4.43 -3.89 -15.37
C LEU A 90 4.86 -2.51 -14.81
N PRO A 91 4.93 -1.47 -15.64
CA PRO A 91 5.10 -0.09 -15.17
C PRO A 91 4.06 0.28 -14.09
N LEU A 92 4.42 1.18 -13.16
CA LEU A 92 3.61 1.52 -11.98
C LEU A 92 2.15 1.83 -12.33
N GLU A 93 1.90 2.70 -13.30
CA GLU A 93 0.56 3.06 -13.78
C GLU A 93 -0.28 1.82 -14.15
N LYS A 94 0.31 0.91 -14.93
CA LYS A 94 -0.34 -0.31 -15.42
C LYS A 94 -0.52 -1.33 -14.30
N SER A 95 0.48 -1.50 -13.44
CA SER A 95 0.42 -2.36 -12.26
C SER A 95 -0.69 -1.92 -11.31
N LEU A 96 -0.75 -0.62 -11.01
CA LEU A 96 -1.77 -0.05 -10.15
C LEU A 96 -3.14 -0.22 -10.79
N SER A 97 -3.32 0.22 -12.05
CA SER A 97 -4.58 0.08 -12.80
C SER A 97 -5.09 -1.37 -12.80
N ARG A 98 -4.20 -2.32 -13.13
CA ARG A 98 -4.50 -3.75 -13.15
C ARG A 98 -4.89 -4.29 -11.78
N TRP A 99 -4.19 -3.87 -10.73
CA TRP A 99 -4.55 -4.22 -9.35
C TRP A 99 -5.96 -3.74 -9.02
N GLY A 100 -6.29 -2.48 -9.32
CA GLY A 100 -7.62 -1.93 -9.05
C GLY A 100 -8.74 -2.65 -9.80
N GLU A 101 -8.52 -2.96 -11.08
CA GLU A 101 -9.47 -3.75 -11.90
C GLU A 101 -9.79 -5.12 -11.28
N LEU A 102 -8.79 -5.77 -10.69
CA LEU A 102 -8.94 -7.09 -10.06
C LEU A 102 -9.47 -7.00 -8.62
N PHE A 103 -9.07 -5.96 -7.88
CA PHE A 103 -9.34 -5.83 -6.45
C PHE A 103 -10.71 -5.20 -6.15
N TRP A 104 -11.04 -4.08 -6.79
CA TRP A 104 -12.24 -3.31 -6.46
C TRP A 104 -13.56 -4.06 -6.61
N PRO A 105 -13.76 -4.94 -7.61
CA PRO A 105 -14.98 -5.76 -7.70
C PRO A 105 -15.22 -6.63 -6.46
N HIS A 106 -14.15 -7.01 -5.76
CA HIS A 106 -14.22 -7.86 -4.57
C HIS A 106 -14.24 -7.06 -3.27
N PHE A 107 -13.94 -5.76 -3.27
CA PHE A 107 -13.85 -4.95 -2.05
C PHE A 107 -14.94 -3.86 -2.00
N ARG A 108 -15.94 -4.04 -1.12
CA ARG A 108 -17.14 -3.17 -1.02
C ARG A 108 -17.37 -2.59 0.39
N MET A 109 -16.33 -2.50 1.22
CA MET A 109 -16.45 -1.92 2.58
C MET A 109 -16.36 -0.39 2.58
N ASP A 110 -16.89 0.23 3.65
CA ASP A 110 -16.63 1.62 3.97
C ASP A 110 -15.20 1.76 4.49
N SER A 111 -14.34 2.43 3.71
CA SER A 111 -12.92 2.50 4.03
C SER A 111 -12.24 3.72 3.41
N VAL A 112 -11.00 3.95 3.82
CA VAL A 112 -10.09 4.94 3.27
C VAL A 112 -8.81 4.25 2.84
N PHE A 113 -8.43 4.43 1.58
CA PHE A 113 -7.17 3.97 1.01
C PHE A 113 -6.33 5.18 0.59
N VAL A 114 -5.13 5.28 1.13
CA VAL A 114 -4.17 6.32 0.81
C VAL A 114 -3.01 5.67 0.09
N PHE A 115 -2.67 6.17 -1.09
CA PHE A 115 -1.66 5.56 -1.96
C PHE A 115 -0.36 6.31 -1.85
N ALA A 116 0.71 5.60 -1.50
CA ALA A 116 2.05 6.18 -1.48
C ALA A 116 2.53 6.41 -2.91
N THR A 117 2.92 7.64 -3.22
CA THR A 117 3.25 8.06 -4.59
C THR A 117 4.74 8.11 -4.88
N GLY A 118 5.58 8.31 -3.87
CA GLY A 118 6.99 8.62 -4.06
C GLY A 118 7.17 9.87 -4.93
N ASN A 119 7.85 9.72 -6.06
CA ASN A 119 8.02 10.78 -7.06
C ASN A 119 6.96 10.72 -8.19
N ASP A 120 6.03 9.78 -8.12
CA ASP A 120 5.08 9.46 -9.19
C ASP A 120 3.66 10.00 -8.91
N ASP A 121 3.52 11.12 -8.18
CA ASP A 121 2.21 11.68 -7.73
C ASP A 121 1.21 11.85 -8.87
N HIS A 122 1.63 12.47 -9.97
CA HIS A 122 0.77 12.70 -11.14
C HIS A 122 0.22 11.38 -11.69
N MET A 123 1.09 10.40 -11.91
CA MET A 123 0.73 9.10 -12.46
C MET A 123 -0.24 8.34 -11.54
N VAL A 124 0.06 8.29 -10.23
CA VAL A 124 -0.81 7.59 -9.28
C VAL A 124 -2.17 8.29 -9.21
N ARG A 125 -2.19 9.63 -9.17
CA ARG A 125 -3.43 10.43 -9.15
C ARG A 125 -4.31 10.16 -10.36
N GLU A 126 -3.75 10.12 -11.57
CA GLU A 126 -4.50 9.82 -12.80
C GLU A 126 -5.21 8.46 -12.72
N VAL A 127 -4.55 7.45 -12.16
CA VAL A 127 -5.15 6.12 -11.95
C VAL A 127 -6.27 6.18 -10.91
N LEU A 128 -6.09 6.90 -9.79
CA LEU A 128 -7.14 7.05 -8.77
C LEU A 128 -8.35 7.82 -9.32
N GLU A 129 -8.14 8.88 -10.09
CA GLU A 129 -9.20 9.64 -10.77
C GLU A 129 -9.94 8.78 -11.79
N SER A 130 -9.23 7.90 -12.49
CA SER A 130 -9.82 6.92 -13.38
C SER A 130 -10.75 5.96 -12.62
N TRP A 131 -10.33 5.42 -11.47
CA TRP A 131 -11.21 4.58 -10.65
C TRP A 131 -12.41 5.34 -10.10
N HIS A 132 -12.20 6.56 -9.61
CA HIS A 132 -13.29 7.41 -9.13
C HIS A 132 -14.37 7.64 -10.20
N ARG A 133 -13.97 7.82 -11.46
CA ARG A 133 -14.91 8.00 -12.58
C ARG A 133 -15.64 6.72 -12.99
N ARG A 134 -15.00 5.54 -12.85
CA ARG A 134 -15.54 4.25 -13.30
C ARG A 134 -16.38 3.53 -12.25
N GLU A 135 -15.99 3.62 -10.98
CA GLU A 135 -16.59 2.85 -9.88
C GLU A 135 -17.49 3.75 -9.01
N THR A 136 -18.77 3.41 -8.93
CA THR A 136 -19.77 4.21 -8.19
C THR A 136 -19.53 4.26 -6.67
N ASN A 137 -18.82 3.28 -6.13
CA ASN A 137 -18.52 3.17 -4.71
C ASN A 137 -17.16 3.76 -4.33
N ILE A 138 -16.42 4.35 -5.27
CA ILE A 138 -15.07 4.91 -5.06
C ILE A 138 -15.10 6.43 -5.20
N CYS A 139 -14.53 7.13 -4.23
CA CYS A 139 -14.47 8.60 -4.21
C CYS A 139 -13.05 9.07 -3.94
N LEU A 140 -12.46 9.82 -4.85
CA LEU A 140 -11.21 10.55 -4.56
C LEU A 140 -11.53 11.75 -3.67
N ARG A 141 -10.86 11.88 -2.53
CA ARG A 141 -11.15 12.91 -1.53
C ARG A 141 -9.90 13.73 -1.22
N ARG A 142 -9.97 15.04 -1.49
CA ARG A 142 -8.86 15.97 -1.25
C ARG A 142 -8.41 16.04 0.21
N HIS A 143 -9.31 15.82 1.18
CA HIS A 143 -8.93 15.83 2.60
C HIS A 143 -8.09 14.61 3.03
N TYR A 144 -7.99 13.59 2.18
CA TYR A 144 -7.04 12.47 2.35
C TYR A 144 -5.82 12.60 1.44
N ASP A 145 -5.59 13.78 0.86
CA ASP A 145 -4.39 14.10 0.09
C ASP A 145 -3.33 14.73 1.00
N PHE A 146 -2.47 13.88 1.55
CA PHE A 146 -1.38 14.28 2.43
C PHE A 146 -0.14 14.74 1.64
N THR A 147 -0.14 14.72 0.30
CA THR A 147 0.97 15.27 -0.50
C THR A 147 0.93 16.79 -0.57
N LEU A 148 -0.25 17.37 -0.35
CA LEU A 148 -0.55 18.81 -0.33
C LEU A 148 -0.39 19.46 1.04
N GLN A 149 -0.30 18.67 2.12
CA GLN A 149 -0.05 19.23 3.45
C GLN A 149 1.43 19.62 3.53
N GLU A 150 1.71 20.91 3.30
CA GLU A 150 2.94 21.50 3.79
C GLU A 150 2.99 21.32 5.30
N ILE A 151 4.16 20.92 5.80
CA ILE A 151 4.49 20.75 7.21
C ILE A 151 4.37 22.12 7.90
N ASN A 152 3.15 22.54 8.26
CA ASN A 152 2.90 23.83 8.91
C ASN A 152 1.88 23.73 10.05
N ASP A 153 1.54 22.52 10.50
CA ASP A 153 0.79 22.32 11.73
C ASP A 153 1.72 21.77 12.84
N PRO A 154 2.17 22.61 13.79
CA PRO A 154 3.02 22.16 14.90
C PRO A 154 2.28 21.23 15.88
N ALA A 155 0.98 20.98 15.68
CA ALA A 155 0.24 19.94 16.41
C ALA A 155 0.37 18.53 15.79
N LEU A 156 0.99 18.39 14.61
CA LEU A 156 1.34 17.12 13.94
C LEU A 156 2.84 16.78 14.07
N ASP A 157 3.49 17.33 15.10
CA ASP A 157 4.86 17.05 15.50
C ASP A 157 4.94 15.59 16.02
N THR A 158 5.57 14.60 15.39
CA THR A 158 6.51 14.51 14.28
C THR A 158 6.40 13.05 13.79
N PRO A 159 6.33 12.69 12.49
CA PRO A 159 6.73 11.35 12.11
C PRO A 159 8.26 11.35 12.17
N GLN A 160 8.82 10.88 13.31
CA GLN A 160 10.18 10.36 13.31
C GLN A 160 10.26 9.44 12.09
N LYS A 161 11.09 9.81 11.12
CA LYS A 161 11.38 9.03 9.92
C LYS A 161 11.84 7.63 10.36
N ILE A 162 10.92 6.67 10.47
CA ILE A 162 11.24 5.26 10.70
C ILE A 162 11.75 4.74 9.36
N LYS A 163 13.04 5.03 9.07
CA LYS A 163 13.69 4.73 7.79
C LYS A 163 13.32 3.33 7.25
N TRP A 164 12.39 3.30 6.28
CA TRP A 164 12.10 2.15 5.40
C TRP A 164 13.37 1.48 4.82
N SER A 165 14.45 2.26 4.65
CA SER A 165 15.67 1.82 3.99
C SER A 165 16.47 0.76 4.74
N LEU A 166 16.28 0.62 6.07
CA LEU A 166 16.95 -0.44 6.82
C LEU A 166 16.27 -1.81 6.62
N PHE A 167 14.98 -1.83 6.29
CA PHE A 167 14.22 -3.08 6.14
C PHE A 167 14.23 -3.63 4.71
N ARG A 168 14.19 -2.77 3.67
CA ARG A 168 14.45 -3.24 2.30
C ARG A 168 15.88 -3.82 2.22
N ARG A 169 16.91 -3.16 2.76
CA ARG A 169 18.30 -3.67 2.74
C ARG A 169 18.50 -5.00 3.47
N GLY A 170 17.72 -5.29 4.52
CA GLY A 170 17.74 -6.60 5.18
C GLY A 170 17.24 -7.74 4.28
N LEU A 171 16.27 -7.45 3.41
CA LEU A 171 15.85 -8.37 2.35
C LEU A 171 16.91 -8.46 1.24
N TRP A 172 17.46 -7.34 0.76
CA TRP A 172 18.49 -7.33 -0.31
C TRP A 172 19.79 -8.04 0.10
N ASN A 173 20.27 -7.86 1.34
CA ASN A 173 21.49 -8.51 1.83
C ASN A 173 21.31 -10.01 2.11
N ARG A 174 20.08 -10.47 2.38
CA ARG A 174 19.76 -11.92 2.49
C ARG A 174 19.56 -12.60 1.14
N LEU A 175 19.34 -11.83 0.06
CA LEU A 175 19.10 -12.33 -1.29
C LEU A 175 20.37 -12.49 -2.15
N GLY A 176 21.57 -12.29 -1.59
CA GLY A 176 22.83 -12.63 -2.26
C GLY A 176 23.14 -11.84 -3.56
N LEU A 177 22.32 -10.87 -3.94
CA LEU A 177 22.58 -10.01 -5.09
C LEU A 177 23.51 -8.88 -4.66
N LYS A 178 24.82 -9.12 -4.79
CA LYS A 178 25.82 -8.06 -4.79
C LYS A 178 25.46 -7.07 -5.89
N SER A 179 25.18 -5.83 -5.50
CA SER A 179 25.21 -4.69 -6.41
C SER A 179 26.67 -4.50 -6.83
N SER A 180 27.00 -4.96 -8.03
CA SER A 180 28.16 -4.44 -8.75
C SER A 180 27.69 -3.22 -9.52
N TYR A 181 28.39 -2.11 -9.26
CA TYR A 181 28.33 -0.85 -10.00
C TYR A 181 28.57 -1.06 -11.50
#